data_AF-A0A494RG29-F1
#
_entry.id   AF-A0A494RG29-F1
#
_cell.length_a   1.000
_cell.length_b   1.000
_cell.length_c   1.000
_cell.angle_alpha   90.00
_cell.angle_beta   90.00
_cell.angle_gamma   90.00
#
_symmetry.space_group_name_H-M   'P 1'
#
loop_
_entity.id
_entity.type
_entity.pdbx_description
1 polymer ?
#
loop_
_entity_poly.entity_id
_entity_poly.type
_entity_poly.pdbx_seq_one_letter_code
_entity_poly.pdbx_strand_id
1 'polypeptide(L)' 'MTERHPTKAQEDADPNTPPAKRAAREEGKADQLKDKTKGAESRQEALIDEGVEETFPASDPVSAKRIT' A
#
# COMPACT_ATOMS: atom_id res chain seq x y z
N MET A 1 37.21 -22.32 -10.81
CA MET A 1 36.12 -22.64 -9.85
C MET A 1 35.14 -21.49 -9.94
N THR A 2 33.88 -21.75 -10.26
CA THR A 2 32.88 -20.68 -10.47
C THR A 2 32.31 -20.27 -9.12
N GLU A 3 32.51 -19.03 -8.72
CA GLU A 3 31.94 -18.49 -7.48
C GLU A 3 30.41 -18.43 -7.61
N ARG A 4 29.71 -19.04 -6.66
CA ARG A 4 28.25 -18.94 -6.57
C ARG A 4 27.91 -17.81 -5.59
N HIS A 5 27.36 -16.73 -6.12
CA HIS A 5 26.77 -15.69 -5.28
C HIS A 5 25.43 -16.17 -4.71
N PRO A 6 25.14 -15.88 -3.43
CA PRO A 6 23.86 -16.21 -2.82
C PRO A 6 22.73 -15.43 -3.51
N THR A 7 21.55 -16.02 -3.54
CA THR A 7 20.33 -15.32 -3.94
C THR A 7 19.87 -14.39 -2.83
N LYS A 8 19.10 -13.34 -3.17
CA LYS A 8 18.54 -12.39 -2.19
C LYS A 8 17.78 -13.07 -1.05
N ALA A 9 17.05 -14.14 -1.35
CA ALA A 9 16.34 -14.93 -0.36
C ALA A 9 17.29 -15.67 0.62
N GLN A 10 18.45 -16.10 0.14
CA GLN A 10 19.48 -16.72 0.99
C GLN A 10 20.19 -15.70 1.88
N GLU A 11 20.35 -14.46 1.40
CA GLU A 11 20.92 -13.34 2.20
C GLU A 11 19.97 -12.89 3.32
N ASP A 12 18.67 -12.78 3.03
CA ASP A 12 17.63 -12.42 4.01
C ASP A 12 17.46 -13.49 5.11
N ALA A 13 17.78 -14.76 4.80
CA ALA A 13 17.66 -15.88 5.72
C ALA A 13 18.93 -16.11 6.58
N ASP A 14 20.01 -15.35 6.38
CA ASP A 14 21.24 -15.51 7.16
C ASP A 14 21.05 -14.96 8.58
N PRO A 15 21.23 -15.78 9.64
CA PRO A 15 21.06 -15.37 11.02
C PRO A 15 22.10 -14.36 11.51
N ASN A 16 23.20 -14.17 10.78
CA ASN A 16 24.24 -13.19 11.08
C ASN A 16 23.99 -11.84 10.40
N THR A 17 22.95 -11.72 9.56
CA THR A 17 22.60 -10.45 8.92
C THR A 17 22.20 -9.44 9.99
N PRO A 18 22.87 -8.27 10.07
CA PRO A 18 22.51 -7.24 11.04
C PRO A 18 21.12 -6.69 10.73
N PRO A 19 20.36 -6.25 11.76
CA PRO A 19 19.02 -5.73 11.55
C PRO A 19 19.03 -4.50 10.64
N ALA A 20 18.02 -4.40 9.78
CA ALA A 20 17.87 -3.26 8.90
C ALA A 20 17.81 -1.94 9.69
N LYS A 21 18.39 -0.87 9.13
CA LYS A 21 18.27 0.47 9.69
C LYS A 21 16.80 0.89 9.72
N ARG A 22 16.41 1.63 10.77
CA ARG A 22 15.07 2.24 10.82
C ARG A 22 14.89 3.17 9.63
N ALA A 23 13.76 3.04 8.94
CA ALA A 23 13.37 4.00 7.91
C ALA A 23 13.13 5.38 8.54
N ALA A 24 13.32 6.44 7.74
CA ALA A 24 12.93 7.77 8.16
C ALA A 24 11.42 7.80 8.42
N ARG A 25 11.01 8.48 9.48
CA ARG A 25 9.59 8.65 9.78
C ARG A 25 9.01 9.68 8.83
N GLU A 26 7.96 9.31 8.11
CA GLU A 26 7.13 10.28 7.40
C GLU A 26 6.21 10.99 8.40
N GLU A 27 6.08 12.31 8.26
CA GLU A 27 5.18 13.12 9.08
C GLU A 27 3.78 13.18 8.45
N GLY A 28 2.76 13.32 9.29
CA GLY A 28 1.35 13.35 8.86
C GLY A 28 0.68 11.98 8.78
N LYS A 29 -0.59 11.99 8.41
CA LYS A 29 -1.38 10.77 8.19
C LYS A 29 -1.09 10.24 6.80
N ALA A 30 -0.73 8.96 6.71
CA ALA A 30 -0.57 8.30 5.41
C ALA A 30 -1.87 8.36 4.62
N ASP A 31 -1.75 8.75 3.35
CA ASP A 31 -2.87 8.82 2.44
C ASP A 31 -3.22 7.43 1.91
N GLN A 32 -4.30 6.85 2.44
CA GLN A 32 -4.76 5.50 2.10
C GLN A 32 -5.18 5.37 0.63
N LEU A 33 -5.57 6.47 -0.01
CA LEU A 33 -6.00 6.48 -1.42
C LEU A 33 -4.85 6.78 -2.39
N LYS A 34 -3.62 6.97 -1.90
CA LYS A 34 -2.49 7.41 -2.73
C LYS A 34 -2.29 6.52 -3.96
N ASP A 35 -2.44 5.21 -3.82
CA ASP A 35 -2.31 4.30 -4.95
C ASP A 35 -3.58 4.23 -5.80
N LYS A 36 -4.77 4.24 -5.19
CA LYS A 36 -6.07 4.23 -5.90
C LYS A 36 -6.28 5.50 -6.75
N THR A 37 -5.78 6.65 -6.31
CA THR A 37 -5.84 7.91 -7.07
C THR A 37 -5.01 7.94 -8.35
N LYS A 38 -4.03 7.04 -8.54
CA LYS A 38 -3.23 6.99 -9.77
C LYS A 38 -4.02 6.49 -10.97
N GLY A 39 -5.07 5.70 -10.73
CA GLY A 39 -5.93 5.11 -11.76
C GLY A 39 -7.34 5.69 -11.86
N ALA A 40 -7.74 6.53 -10.89
CA ALA A 40 -9.06 7.17 -10.85
C ALA A 40 -9.03 8.56 -11.51
N GLU A 41 -10.15 8.99 -12.10
CA GLU A 41 -10.21 10.33 -12.72
C GLU A 41 -10.25 11.43 -11.65
N SER A 42 -10.76 11.10 -10.46
CA SER A 42 -10.84 12.02 -9.33
C SER A 42 -10.65 11.34 -7.97
N ARG A 43 -10.32 12.15 -6.96
CA ARG A 43 -10.28 11.72 -5.55
C ARG A 43 -11.63 11.16 -5.08
N GLN A 44 -12.73 11.66 -5.63
CA GLN A 44 -14.08 11.21 -5.27
C GLN A 44 -14.37 9.81 -5.82
N GLU A 45 -13.96 9.53 -7.05
CA GLU A 45 -14.08 8.19 -7.62
C GLU A 45 -13.23 7.18 -6.86
N ALA A 46 -11.96 7.52 -6.55
CA ALA A 46 -11.11 6.63 -5.76
C ALA A 46 -11.75 6.26 -4.39
N LEU A 47 -12.47 7.20 -3.77
CA LEU A 47 -13.22 6.96 -2.53
C LEU A 47 -14.45 6.06 -2.73
N ILE A 48 -15.18 6.25 -3.85
CA ILE A 48 -16.34 5.42 -4.17
C ILE A 48 -15.88 3.99 -4.46
N ASP A 49 -14.85 3.82 -5.28
CA ASP A 49 -14.32 2.51 -5.65
C ASP A 49 -13.88 1.72 -4.42
N GLU A 50 -13.09 2.35 -3.53
CA GLU A 50 -12.68 1.74 -2.27
C GLU A 50 -13.87 1.36 -1.38
N GLY A 51 -14.84 2.27 -1.24
CA GLY A 51 -16.02 1.99 -0.44
C GLY A 51 -16.89 0.87 -1.03
N VAL A 52 -16.94 0.72 -2.36
CA VAL A 52 -17.67 -0.37 -3.03
C VAL A 52 -16.97 -1.71 -2.80
N GLU A 53 -15.63 -1.75 -2.86
CA GLU A 53 -14.83 -2.96 -2.56
C GLU A 53 -15.00 -3.43 -1.11
N GLU A 54 -15.17 -2.49 -0.17
CA GLU A 54 -15.33 -2.77 1.26
C GLU A 54 -16.79 -2.97 1.71
N THR A 55 -17.75 -2.72 0.82
CA THR A 55 -19.19 -2.81 1.13
C THR A 55 -19.76 -4.20 0.82
N PHE A 56 -20.72 -4.63 1.64
CA PHE A 56 -21.38 -5.91 1.45
C PHE A 56 -22.36 -5.89 0.27
N PRO A 57 -22.54 -7.02 -0.46
CA PRO A 57 -23.39 -7.08 -1.66
C PRO A 57 -24.86 -6.69 -1.46
N ALA A 58 -25.38 -6.85 -0.24
CA ALA A 58 -26.76 -6.54 0.11
C ALA A 58 -26.95 -5.16 0.78
N SER A 59 -25.89 -4.37 0.92
CA SER A 59 -25.95 -3.02 1.49
C SER A 59 -26.26 -1.98 0.41
N ASP A 60 -26.82 -0.84 0.81
CA ASP A 60 -26.93 0.33 -0.07
C ASP A 60 -25.53 0.78 -0.55
N PRO A 61 -25.40 1.28 -1.79
CA PRO A 61 -24.11 1.72 -2.32
C PRO A 61 -23.55 2.92 -1.53
N VAL A 62 -22.22 2.95 -1.40
CA VAL A 62 -21.51 4.02 -0.69
C VAL A 62 -21.64 5.37 -1.42
N SER A 63 -21.75 6.45 -0.66
CA SER A 63 -21.75 7.82 -1.18
C SER A 63 -20.57 8.61 -0.63
N ALA A 64 -19.66 9.03 -1.51
CA ALA A 64 -18.57 9.92 -1.15
C ALA A 64 -19.10 11.34 -0.96
N LYS A 65 -19.04 11.88 0.27
CA LYS A 65 -19.44 13.26 0.55
C LYS A 65 -18.48 14.24 -0.12
N ARG A 66 -19.02 15.15 -0.94
CA ARG A 66 -18.29 16.29 -1.49
C ARG A 66 -18.32 17.44 -0.49
N ILE A 67 -17.19 17.64 0.19
CA ILE A 67 -16.99 18.77 1.10
C ILE A 67 -16.26 19.85 0.29
N THR A 68 -16.94 20.95 -0.01
CA THR A 68 -16.39 22.16 -0.67
C THR A 68 -15.78 23.11 0.34
#